data_AF-A0A1M5ZXP7-F1
#
_entry.id   AF-A0A1M5ZXP7-F1
#
_cell.length_a   1.000
_cell.length_b   1.000
_cell.length_c   1.000
_cell.angle_alpha   90.00
_cell.angle_beta   90.00
_cell.angle_gamma   90.00
#
_symmetry.space_group_name_H-M   'P 1'
#
loop_
_entity.id
_entity.type
_entity.pdbx_description
1 polymer ?
#
loop_
_entity_poly.entity_id
_entity_poly.type
_entity_poly.pdbx_seq_one_letter_code
_entity_poly.pdbx_strand_id
1 'polypeptide(L)' 'MSNLEASYNLILNNLRDISETEDFYFKPIKPKLSDIELIGLIILAEFKSI' A
#
# COMPACT_ATOMS: atom_id res chain seq x y z
N MET A 1 4.80 -19.66 -5.11
CA MET A 1 3.82 -18.55 -5.02
C MET A 1 3.70 -17.92 -3.63
N SER A 2 4.31 -18.43 -2.56
CA SER A 2 4.11 -17.86 -1.20
C SER A 2 4.76 -16.49 -0.97
N ASN A 3 5.88 -16.17 -1.63
CA ASN A 3 6.63 -14.96 -1.35
C ASN A 3 6.07 -13.67 -2.00
N LEU A 4 5.25 -13.77 -3.05
CA LEU A 4 4.71 -12.57 -3.70
C LEU A 4 3.51 -12.04 -2.92
N GLU A 5 2.55 -12.91 -2.65
CA GLU A 5 1.36 -12.58 -1.86
C GLU A 5 1.71 -12.14 -0.44
N ALA A 6 2.67 -12.82 0.21
CA ALA A 6 3.15 -12.40 1.52
C ALA A 6 3.82 -11.01 1.49
N SER A 7 4.64 -10.71 0.48
CA SER A 7 5.26 -9.38 0.33
C SER A 7 4.21 -8.31 0.02
N TYR A 8 3.23 -8.61 -0.85
CA TYR A 8 2.11 -7.71 -1.14
C TYR A 8 1.33 -7.36 0.13
N ASN A 9 0.88 -8.38 0.86
CA ASN A 9 0.06 -8.19 2.06
C ASN A 9 0.82 -7.43 3.15
N LEU A 10 2.14 -7.65 3.28
CA LEU A 10 2.96 -6.90 4.22
C LEU A 10 3.05 -5.41 3.86
N ILE A 11 3.27 -5.08 2.57
CA ILE A 11 3.29 -3.69 2.10
C ILE A 11 1.91 -3.05 2.28
N LEU A 12 0.84 -3.75 1.89
CA LEU A 12 -0.53 -3.26 1.99
C LEU A 12 -0.93 -2.95 3.43
N ASN A 13 -0.61 -3.84 4.39
CA ASN A 13 -0.94 -3.62 5.79
C ASN A 13 -0.21 -2.40 6.36
N ASN A 14 1.09 -2.26 6.07
CA ASN A 14 1.84 -1.08 6.50
C ASN A 14 1.23 0.21 5.94
N LEU A 15 0.85 0.24 4.66
CA LEU A 15 0.21 1.41 4.05
C LEU A 15 -1.15 1.76 4.68
N ARG A 16 -1.92 0.74 5.10
CA ARG A 16 -3.20 0.95 5.80
C ARG A 16 -2.98 1.56 7.18
N ASP A 17 -2.07 1.01 7.97
CA ASP A 17 -1.75 1.51 9.32
C ASP A 17 -1.24 2.95 9.26
N ILE A 18 -0.36 3.23 8.30
CA ILE A 18 0.12 4.55 7.91
C ILE A 18 -1.10 5.45 7.63
N SER A 19 -1.98 5.09 6.67
CA SER A 19 -3.15 5.88 6.27
C SER A 19 -4.18 6.18 7.38
N GLU A 20 -4.18 5.41 8.46
CA GLU A 20 -5.06 5.61 9.62
C GLU A 20 -4.41 6.50 10.70
N THR A 21 -3.09 6.52 10.79
CA THR A 21 -2.34 7.19 11.86
C THR A 21 -1.78 8.54 11.45
N GLU A 22 -1.44 8.72 10.18
CA GLU A 22 -0.85 9.93 9.64
C GLU A 22 -1.77 10.59 8.61
N ASP A 23 -2.03 11.89 8.81
CA ASP A 23 -2.74 12.72 7.83
C ASP A 23 -1.73 13.16 6.77
N PHE A 24 -1.38 12.24 5.86
CA PHE A 24 -0.30 12.44 4.87
C PHE A 24 -0.43 13.73 4.07
N TYR A 25 -1.67 14.20 3.89
CA TYR A 25 -1.97 15.46 3.25
C TYR A 25 -3.30 15.97 3.79
N PHE A 26 -3.31 17.24 4.21
CA PHE A 26 -4.53 18.06 4.38
C PHE A 26 -5.24 18.19 3.01
N LYS A 27 -5.82 17.10 2.54
CA LYS A 27 -6.58 16.95 1.30
C LYS A 27 -7.96 16.46 1.74
N PRO A 28 -9.06 17.06 1.28
CA PRO A 28 -10.40 16.78 1.79
C PRO A 28 -10.93 15.37 1.44
N ILE A 29 -10.09 14.49 0.87
CA ILE A 29 -10.50 13.19 0.35
C ILE A 29 -9.62 12.12 0.98
N LYS A 30 -10.22 11.34 1.88
CA LYS A 30 -9.63 10.11 2.42
C LYS A 30 -9.36 9.14 1.25
N PRO A 31 -8.13 8.63 1.08
CA PRO A 31 -7.82 7.69 0.01
C PRO A 31 -8.70 6.44 0.11
N LYS A 32 -9.18 5.93 -1.03
CA LYS A 32 -9.99 4.72 -1.06
C LYS A 32 -9.09 3.51 -0.89
N LEU A 33 -9.65 2.40 -0.41
CA LEU A 33 -8.93 1.14 -0.28
C LEU A 33 -8.29 0.70 -1.62
N SER A 34 -9.00 0.88 -2.72
CA SER A 34 -8.49 0.60 -4.08
C SER A 34 -7.25 1.41 -4.45
N ASP A 35 -7.16 2.65 -3.97
CA ASP A 35 -6.02 3.53 -4.23
C ASP A 35 -4.79 3.02 -3.46
N ILE A 36 -5.00 2.56 -2.22
CA ILE A 36 -3.96 1.98 -1.37
C ILE A 36 -3.46 0.64 -1.96
N GLU A 37 -4.36 -0.21 -2.44
CA GLU A 37 -4.02 -1.48 -3.10
C GLU A 37 -3.19 -1.25 -4.36
N LEU A 38 -3.56 -0.27 -5.20
CA LEU A 38 -2.81 0.07 -6.41
C LEU A 38 -1.38 0.54 -6.06
N ILE A 39 -1.23 1.41 -5.07
CA ILE A 39 0.09 1.85 -4.58
C ILE A 39 0.89 0.66 -4.06
N GLY A 40 0.26 -0.24 -3.29
CA GLY A 40 0.90 -1.45 -2.79
C GLY A 40 1.43 -2.36 -3.91
N LEU A 41 0.68 -2.51 -5.00
CA LEU A 41 1.12 -3.28 -6.18
C LEU A 41 2.31 -2.62 -6.88
N ILE A 42 2.31 -1.30 -7.04
CA ILE A 42 3.41 -0.54 -7.66
C ILE A 42 4.69 -0.70 -6.85
N ILE A 43 4.63 -0.47 -5.53
CA ILE A 43 5.80 -0.60 -4.64
C ILE A 43 6.33 -2.04 -4.63
N LEU A 44 5.43 -3.03 -4.65
CA LEU A 44 5.83 -4.42 -4.72
C LEU A 44 6.57 -4.74 -6.03
N ALA A 45 6.09 -4.23 -7.17
CA ALA A 45 6.73 -4.42 -8.46
C ALA A 45 8.14 -3.82 -8.46
N GLU A 46 8.28 -2.58 -7.98
CA GLU A 46 9.59 -1.93 -7.82
C GLU A 46 10.53 -2.73 -6.90
N PHE A 47 10.04 -3.17 -5.74
CA PHE A 47 10.82 -3.95 -4.78
C PHE A 47 11.29 -5.30 -5.34
N LYS A 48 10.46 -5.94 -6.16
CA LYS A 48 10.81 -7.20 -6.82
C LYS A 48 11.59 -7.00 -8.13
N SER A 49 11.75 -5.76 -8.59
CA SER A 49 12.32 -5.41 -9.92
C SER A 49 11.64 -6.15 -11.08
N ILE A 50 10.31 -6.26 -11.01
CA ILE A 50 9.45 -6.90 -12.03
C ILE A 50 8.76 -5.81 -12.85
#